data_AF-A0A3N5H0N0-F1
#
_entry.id   AF-A0A3N5H0N0-F1
#
_cell.length_a   1.000
_cell.length_b   1.000
_cell.length_c   1.000
_cell.angle_alpha   90.00
_cell.angle_beta   90.00
_cell.angle_gamma   90.00
#
_symmetry.space_group_name_H-M   'P 1'
#
loop_
_entity.id
_entity.type
_entity.pdbx_description
1 polymer ?
#
loop_
_entity_poly.entity_id
_entity_poly.type
_entity_poly.pdbx_seq_one_letter_code
_entity_poly.pdbx_strand_id
1 'polypeptide(L)'
;MKNPARLALIAALLASALATAGCLPLVATGAAVGALAVLDRRTIGAQTEDQDIELRAANRVREALKEPGGVSVTSFNRKVLLTGQVASEEDKRTAEATVAGLPNVRSIHNEVQVLGRPSMTASAADMSITARVKSALVQAQDLHANVIKVVTESGTVYLMGLVSRREADRAAQVASRVGGVQRVVTVFEFITEEEAPRTAPRPQ
;
A
#
# COMPACT_ATOMS: atom_id res chain seq x y z
N MET A 1 -9.23 16.84 -57.50
CA MET A 1 -9.68 15.46 -57.14
C MET A 1 -8.95 15.06 -55.85
N LYS A 2 -9.64 15.08 -54.70
CA LYS A 2 -9.03 14.73 -53.40
C LYS A 2 -8.90 13.21 -53.33
N ASN A 3 -7.67 12.69 -53.30
CA ASN A 3 -7.42 11.25 -53.33
C ASN A 3 -7.90 10.60 -52.01
N PRO A 4 -8.94 9.74 -52.03
CA PRO A 4 -9.52 9.18 -50.81
C PRO A 4 -8.51 8.29 -50.05
N ALA A 5 -7.54 7.70 -50.78
CA ALA A 5 -6.43 6.96 -50.21
C ALA A 5 -5.48 7.83 -49.34
N ARG A 6 -5.31 9.11 -49.68
CA ARG A 6 -4.50 10.05 -48.87
C ARG A 6 -5.24 10.47 -47.60
N LEU A 7 -6.56 10.62 -47.64
CA LEU A 7 -7.36 10.88 -46.43
C LEU A 7 -7.37 9.68 -45.48
N ALA A 8 -7.50 8.46 -46.02
CA ALA A 8 -7.47 7.23 -45.22
C ALA A 8 -6.10 7.00 -44.55
N LEU A 9 -5.00 7.30 -45.24
CA LEU A 9 -3.65 7.18 -44.70
C LEU A 9 -3.39 8.21 -43.59
N ILE A 10 -3.87 9.45 -43.75
CA ILE A 10 -3.76 10.51 -42.73
C ILE A 10 -4.61 10.16 -41.49
N ALA A 11 -5.81 9.61 -41.67
CA ALA A 11 -6.66 9.15 -40.57
C ALA A 11 -6.03 7.98 -39.79
N ALA A 12 -5.39 7.02 -40.48
CA ALA A 12 -4.69 5.90 -39.84
C ALA A 12 -3.43 6.34 -39.08
N LEU A 13 -2.71 7.35 -39.56
CA LEU A 13 -1.56 7.94 -38.89
C LEU A 13 -1.96 8.79 -37.66
N LEU A 14 -3.12 9.47 -37.70
CA LEU A 14 -3.67 10.19 -36.54
C LEU A 14 -4.19 9.23 -35.45
N ALA A 15 -4.79 8.10 -35.83
CA ALA A 15 -5.26 7.09 -34.87
C ALA A 15 -4.11 6.35 -34.15
N SER A 16 -2.96 6.18 -34.81
CA SER A 16 -1.78 5.53 -34.22
C SER A 16 -0.96 6.46 -33.31
N ALA A 17 -1.07 7.78 -33.48
CA ALA A 17 -0.46 8.77 -32.59
C ALA A 17 -1.16 8.84 -31.20
N LEU A 18 -2.45 8.50 -31.10
CA LEU A 18 -3.15 8.44 -29.81
C LEU A 18 -2.81 7.19 -28.98
N ALA A 19 -2.22 6.15 -29.59
CA ALA A 19 -1.86 4.93 -28.89
C ALA A 19 -0.46 4.97 -28.23
N THR A 20 0.34 6.02 -28.51
CA THR A 20 1.74 6.12 -28.05
C THR A 20 1.98 7.25 -27.04
N ALA A 21 0.94 8.01 -26.66
CA ALA A 21 0.96 8.79 -25.43
C ALA A 21 0.73 7.86 -24.24
N GLY A 22 1.81 7.21 -23.79
CA GLY A 22 1.88 6.50 -22.52
C GLY A 22 1.66 7.45 -21.34
N CYS A 23 0.41 7.82 -21.12
CA CYS A 23 -0.12 8.38 -19.89
C CYS A 23 -1.63 8.18 -20.00
N LEU A 24 -2.09 6.94 -19.81
CA LEU A 24 -3.52 6.66 -19.67
C LEU A 24 -4.00 7.46 -18.46
N PRO A 25 -4.82 8.51 -18.60
CA PRO A 25 -5.73 8.79 -17.51
C PRO A 25 -6.68 7.60 -17.58
N LEU A 26 -6.49 6.65 -16.66
CA LEU A 26 -7.51 5.66 -16.39
C LEU A 26 -8.74 6.48 -15.99
N VAL A 27 -9.59 6.82 -16.96
CA VAL A 27 -10.88 7.43 -16.72
C VAL A 27 -11.67 6.33 -16.05
N ALA A 28 -11.55 6.30 -14.72
CA ALA A 28 -12.23 5.36 -13.88
C ALA A 28 -13.71 5.72 -13.99
N THR A 29 -14.39 5.06 -14.92
CA THR A 29 -15.85 5.06 -14.97
C THR A 29 -16.36 4.58 -13.61
N GLY A 30 -17.47 5.12 -13.12
CA GLY A 30 -17.99 4.79 -11.79
C GLY A 30 -18.14 3.29 -11.53
N ALA A 31 -18.32 2.49 -12.59
CA ALA A 31 -18.34 1.03 -12.53
C ALA A 31 -16.98 0.41 -12.12
N ALA A 32 -15.85 0.91 -12.64
CA ALA A 32 -14.53 0.41 -12.26
C ALA A 32 -14.15 0.78 -10.83
N VAL A 33 -14.52 1.99 -10.38
CA VAL A 33 -14.34 2.43 -8.98
C VAL A 33 -15.18 1.56 -8.04
N GLY A 34 -16.44 1.28 -8.41
CA GLY A 34 -17.33 0.40 -7.64
C GLY A 34 -16.84 -1.04 -7.55
N ALA A 35 -16.29 -1.60 -8.65
CA ALA A 35 -15.76 -2.95 -8.66
C ALA A 35 -14.54 -3.13 -7.74
N LEU A 36 -13.64 -2.14 -7.68
CA LEU A 36 -12.47 -2.18 -6.77
C LEU A 36 -12.87 -2.08 -5.29
N ALA A 37 -13.97 -1.38 -4.99
CA ALA A 37 -14.49 -1.26 -3.64
C ALA A 37 -15.05 -2.59 -3.09
N VAL A 38 -15.58 -3.48 -3.95
CA VAL A 38 -16.11 -4.81 -3.56
C VAL A 38 -14.98 -5.80 -3.22
N LEU A 39 -13.76 -5.53 -3.69
CA LEU A 39 -12.60 -6.38 -3.46
C LEU A 39 -11.91 -6.09 -2.13
N ASP A 40 -12.19 -4.95 -1.50
CA ASP A 40 -11.68 -4.65 -0.17
C ASP A 40 -12.63 -5.22 0.89
N ARG A 41 -12.06 -5.88 1.92
CA ARG A 41 -12.85 -6.39 3.04
C ARG A 41 -13.25 -5.30 4.04
N ARG A 42 -12.64 -4.10 3.94
CA ARG A 42 -12.98 -2.94 4.75
C ARG A 42 -14.26 -2.28 4.23
N THR A 43 -15.07 -1.77 5.17
CA THR A 43 -16.20 -0.92 4.83
C THR A 43 -15.73 0.38 4.17
N ILE A 44 -16.58 0.99 3.34
CA ILE A 44 -16.29 2.29 2.73
C ILE A 44 -16.01 3.36 3.80
N GLY A 45 -16.76 3.32 4.91
CA GLY A 45 -16.51 4.19 6.06
C GLY A 45 -15.09 4.03 6.62
N ALA A 46 -14.63 2.80 6.81
CA ALA A 46 -13.27 2.53 7.28
C ALA A 46 -12.19 2.99 6.29
N GLN A 47 -12.43 2.87 4.97
CA GLN A 47 -11.50 3.37 3.95
C GLN A 47 -11.40 4.91 3.96
N THR A 48 -12.54 5.60 4.12
CA THR A 48 -12.57 7.06 4.27
C THR A 48 -11.90 7.51 5.56
N GLU A 49 -12.15 6.82 6.67
CA GLU A 49 -11.48 7.06 7.95
C GLU A 49 -9.96 6.85 7.84
N ASP A 50 -9.50 5.79 7.15
CA ASP A 50 -8.08 5.56 6.92
C ASP A 50 -7.41 6.71 6.17
N GLN A 51 -8.06 7.24 5.12
CA GLN A 51 -7.55 8.37 4.35
C GLN A 51 -7.52 9.66 5.21
N ASP A 52 -8.56 9.91 5.99
CA ASP A 52 -8.60 11.06 6.91
C ASP A 52 -7.52 10.96 7.99
N ILE A 53 -7.30 9.76 8.56
CA ILE A 53 -6.22 9.49 9.51
C ILE A 53 -4.87 9.74 8.85
N GLU A 54 -4.59 9.17 7.67
CA GLU A 54 -3.31 9.34 6.97
C GLU A 54 -3.02 10.83 6.69
N LEU A 55 -4.00 11.57 6.18
CA LEU A 55 -3.85 13.00 5.87
C LEU A 55 -3.61 13.84 7.14
N ARG A 56 -4.42 13.65 8.18
CA ARG A 56 -4.30 14.39 9.44
C ARG A 56 -3.02 14.07 10.18
N ALA A 57 -2.64 12.80 10.22
CA ALA A 57 -1.43 12.32 10.86
C ALA A 57 -0.20 12.86 10.14
N ALA A 58 -0.15 12.75 8.80
CA ALA A 58 0.96 13.29 8.04
C ALA A 58 1.15 14.79 8.31
N ASN A 59 0.07 15.57 8.34
CA ASN A 59 0.18 17.01 8.63
C ASN A 59 0.64 17.28 10.06
N ARG A 60 -0.02 16.67 11.07
CA ARG A 60 0.32 16.93 12.48
C ARG A 60 1.71 16.43 12.86
N VAL A 61 2.14 15.27 12.35
CA VAL A 61 3.49 14.75 12.59
C VAL A 61 4.54 15.68 11.98
N ARG A 62 4.28 16.22 10.78
CA ARG A 62 5.20 17.19 10.17
C ARG A 62 5.31 18.50 10.96
N GLU A 63 4.21 18.95 11.58
CA GLU A 63 4.20 20.14 12.44
C GLU A 63 4.88 19.89 13.79
N ALA A 64 4.72 18.68 14.34
CA ALA A 64 5.24 18.31 15.66
C ALA A 64 6.74 17.97 15.65
N LEU A 65 7.28 17.54 14.51
CA LEU A 65 8.68 17.13 14.38
C LEU A 65 9.54 18.25 13.79
N LYS A 66 10.77 18.37 14.31
CA LYS A 66 11.77 19.33 13.79
C LYS A 66 12.22 18.96 12.37
N GLU A 67 12.29 17.66 12.08
CA GLU A 67 12.70 17.10 10.79
C GLU A 67 11.55 16.25 10.21
N PRO A 68 10.57 16.87 9.54
CA PRO A 68 9.30 16.25 9.16
C PRO A 68 9.41 15.14 8.10
N GLY A 69 10.50 15.12 7.32
CA GLY A 69 10.69 14.19 6.20
C GLY A 69 11.02 12.76 6.60
N GLY A 70 11.16 12.50 7.91
CA GLY A 70 11.62 11.22 8.43
C GLY A 70 10.53 10.18 8.70
N VAL A 71 9.27 10.59 8.90
CA VAL A 71 8.19 9.67 9.33
C VAL A 71 7.12 9.52 8.26
N SER A 72 6.79 8.28 7.93
CA SER A 72 5.66 7.92 7.08
C SER A 72 4.54 7.32 7.91
N VAL A 73 3.31 7.70 7.60
CA VAL A 73 2.10 7.21 8.27
C VAL A 73 1.29 6.41 7.27
N THR A 74 0.95 5.18 7.65
CA THR A 74 0.08 4.31 6.87
C THR A 74 -1.08 3.82 7.74
N SER A 75 -2.32 3.99 7.30
CA SER A 75 -3.51 3.45 7.99
C SER A 75 -4.13 2.31 7.20
N PHE A 76 -4.64 1.30 7.93
CA PHE A 76 -5.49 0.25 7.39
C PHE A 76 -6.49 -0.21 8.45
N ASN A 77 -7.78 -0.08 8.18
CA ASN A 77 -8.88 -0.35 9.11
C ASN A 77 -8.68 0.33 10.48
N ARG A 78 -8.28 1.61 10.46
CA ARG A 78 -7.97 2.45 11.63
C ARG A 78 -6.76 2.00 12.47
N LYS A 79 -6.01 1.00 12.00
CA LYS A 79 -4.74 0.59 12.57
C LYS A 79 -3.61 1.32 11.84
N VAL A 80 -2.84 2.10 12.58
CA VAL A 80 -1.78 2.93 12.03
C VAL A 80 -0.44 2.25 12.17
N LEU A 81 0.32 2.22 11.09
CA LEU A 81 1.72 1.87 11.04
C LEU A 81 2.54 3.15 10.84
N LEU A 82 3.48 3.41 11.75
CA LEU A 82 4.48 4.46 11.61
C LEU A 82 5.81 3.82 11.19
N THR A 83 6.38 4.29 10.08
CA THR A 83 7.71 3.87 9.61
C THR A 83 8.59 5.07 9.32
N GLY A 84 9.86 4.80 9.03
CA GLY A 84 10.85 5.80 8.68
C GLY A 84 11.89 5.98 9.78
N GLN A 85 12.54 7.14 9.79
CA GLN A 85 13.73 7.41 10.58
C GLN A 85 13.65 8.78 11.23
N VAL A 86 14.04 8.87 12.50
CA VAL A 86 14.12 10.13 13.25
C VAL A 86 15.48 10.25 13.94
N ALA A 87 15.84 11.49 14.29
CA ALA A 87 17.12 11.79 14.93
C ALA A 87 17.16 11.42 16.43
N SER A 88 16.00 11.26 17.08
CA SER A 88 15.94 11.01 18.52
C SER A 88 14.74 10.15 18.95
N GLU A 89 14.88 9.47 20.09
CA GLU A 89 13.77 8.77 20.74
C GLU A 89 12.64 9.72 21.17
N GLU A 90 12.95 11.00 21.41
CA GLU A 90 11.95 12.02 21.69
C GLU A 90 11.06 12.26 20.46
N ASP A 91 11.64 12.45 19.29
CA ASP A 91 10.89 12.61 18.03
C ASP A 91 10.04 11.38 17.73
N LYS A 92 10.58 10.17 17.98
CA LYS A 92 9.82 8.91 17.83
C LYS A 92 8.56 8.88 18.71
N ARG A 93 8.70 9.25 19.99
CA ARG A 93 7.58 9.32 20.94
C ARG A 93 6.59 10.43 20.57
N THR A 94 7.09 11.58 20.15
CA THR A 94 6.27 12.71 19.72
C THR A 94 5.41 12.33 18.51
N ALA A 95 5.97 11.64 17.51
CA ALA A 95 5.21 11.16 16.36
C ALA A 95 4.08 10.20 16.78
N GLU A 96 4.37 9.25 17.66
CA GLU A 96 3.38 8.30 18.17
C GLU A 96 2.27 8.99 18.98
N ALA A 97 2.62 9.85 19.92
CA ALA A 97 1.66 10.61 20.72
C ALA A 97 0.78 11.52 19.84
N THR A 98 1.36 12.13 18.80
CA THR A 98 0.62 12.96 17.85
C THR A 98 -0.45 12.16 17.11
N VAL A 99 -0.11 10.95 16.66
CA VAL A 99 -1.07 10.07 15.98
C VAL A 99 -2.09 9.49 16.97
N ALA A 100 -1.69 9.18 18.20
CA ALA A 100 -2.58 8.66 19.24
C ALA A 100 -3.69 9.66 19.61
N GLY A 101 -3.44 10.96 19.48
CA GLY A 101 -4.42 12.01 19.72
C GLY A 101 -5.46 12.20 18.61
N LEU A 102 -5.35 11.49 17.49
CA LEU A 102 -6.28 11.62 16.37
C LEU A 102 -7.58 10.83 16.61
N PRO A 103 -8.72 11.36 16.14
CA PRO A 103 -9.97 10.63 16.20
C PRO A 103 -9.88 9.36 15.34
N ASN A 104 -10.64 8.34 15.75
CA ASN A 104 -10.79 7.07 15.03
C ASN A 104 -9.51 6.23 14.92
N VAL A 105 -8.37 6.60 15.51
CA VAL A 105 -7.21 5.69 15.58
C VAL A 105 -7.51 4.57 16.59
N ARG A 106 -7.47 3.30 16.15
CA ARG A 106 -7.74 2.13 17.00
C ARG A 106 -6.48 1.59 17.67
N SER A 107 -5.37 1.56 16.95
CA SER A 107 -4.07 1.09 17.45
C SER A 107 -2.95 1.62 16.59
N ILE A 108 -1.75 1.71 17.18
CA ILE A 108 -0.55 2.20 16.51
C ILE A 108 0.53 1.11 16.64
N HIS A 109 1.17 0.80 15.52
CA HIS A 109 2.41 0.04 15.47
C HIS A 109 3.53 1.00 15.07
N ASN A 110 4.38 1.37 16.03
CA ASN A 110 5.46 2.32 15.82
C ASN A 110 6.78 1.59 15.49
N GLU A 111 7.11 1.56 14.20
CA GLU A 111 8.33 0.95 13.65
C GLU A 111 9.30 2.03 13.13
N VAL A 112 9.14 3.28 13.59
CA VAL A 112 10.10 4.35 13.33
C VAL A 112 11.43 3.99 14.01
N GLN A 113 12.52 4.12 13.27
CA GLN A 113 13.86 3.83 13.74
C GLN A 113 14.58 5.11 14.14
N VAL A 114 15.35 5.06 15.22
CA VAL A 114 16.23 6.17 15.61
C VAL A 114 17.57 5.98 14.93
N LEU A 115 17.71 6.56 13.75
CA LEU A 115 18.88 6.47 12.88
C LEU A 115 19.24 7.88 12.41
N GLY A 116 20.53 8.15 12.22
CA GLY A 116 20.98 9.37 11.55
C GLY A 116 20.36 9.49 10.15
N ARG A 117 20.24 10.73 9.66
CA ARG A 117 19.54 11.15 8.42
C ARG A 117 19.29 10.04 7.38
N PRO A 118 18.05 9.89 6.87
CA PRO A 118 17.71 8.84 5.92
C PRO A 118 18.54 8.93 4.63
N SER A 119 18.96 7.76 4.10
CA SER A 119 19.70 7.68 2.83
C SER A 119 18.74 7.56 1.64
N MET A 120 18.93 8.39 0.61
CA MET A 120 18.08 8.41 -0.59
C MET A 120 18.12 7.08 -1.38
N THR A 121 19.21 6.32 -1.28
CA THR A 121 19.38 5.03 -1.97
C THR A 121 18.52 3.92 -1.37
N ALA A 122 18.23 3.97 -0.06
CA ALA A 122 17.37 2.99 0.60
C ALA A 122 15.94 3.02 0.05
N SER A 123 15.40 4.21 -0.20
CA SER A 123 14.02 4.37 -0.70
C SER A 123 13.80 3.74 -2.09
N ALA A 124 14.77 3.84 -3.01
CA ALA A 124 14.65 3.23 -4.33
C ALA A 124 14.68 1.69 -4.26
N ALA A 125 15.53 1.12 -3.39
CA ALA A 125 15.56 -0.32 -3.15
C ALA A 125 14.23 -0.81 -2.57
N ASP A 126 13.66 -0.09 -1.60
CA ASP A 126 12.39 -0.43 -0.95
C ASP A 126 11.20 -0.39 -1.91
N MET A 127 11.17 0.53 -2.87
CA MET A 127 10.15 0.55 -3.93
C MET A 127 10.21 -0.73 -4.79
N SER A 128 11.43 -1.16 -5.17
CA SER A 128 11.62 -2.38 -5.95
C SER A 128 11.25 -3.65 -5.15
N ILE A 129 11.52 -3.67 -3.85
CA ILE A 129 11.12 -4.75 -2.94
C ILE A 129 9.60 -4.79 -2.86
N THR A 130 8.96 -3.64 -2.59
CA THR A 130 7.50 -3.52 -2.51
C THR A 130 6.82 -4.05 -3.77
N ALA A 131 7.30 -3.66 -4.95
CA ALA A 131 6.75 -4.12 -6.23
C ALA A 131 6.89 -5.65 -6.39
N ARG A 132 8.06 -6.21 -6.05
CA ARG A 132 8.30 -7.65 -6.13
C ARG A 132 7.48 -8.45 -5.13
N VAL A 133 7.31 -7.94 -3.90
CA VAL A 133 6.42 -8.56 -2.89
C VAL A 133 4.98 -8.54 -3.36
N LYS A 134 4.47 -7.40 -3.84
CA LYS A 134 3.11 -7.33 -4.40
C LYS A 134 2.93 -8.30 -5.56
N SER A 135 3.89 -8.39 -6.48
CA SER A 135 3.85 -9.35 -7.59
C SER A 135 3.83 -10.80 -7.10
N ALA A 136 4.67 -11.15 -6.11
CA ALA A 136 4.71 -12.49 -5.54
C ALA A 136 3.39 -12.87 -4.84
N LEU A 137 2.75 -11.92 -4.13
CA LEU A 137 1.44 -12.13 -3.52
C LEU A 137 0.35 -12.34 -4.59
N VAL A 138 0.38 -11.60 -5.70
CA VAL A 138 -0.56 -11.79 -6.82
C VAL A 138 -0.38 -13.15 -7.49
N GLN A 139 0.85 -13.65 -7.58
CA GLN A 139 1.15 -14.98 -8.15
C GLN A 139 0.75 -16.13 -7.22
N ALA A 140 0.57 -15.88 -5.92
CA ALA A 140 0.10 -16.87 -4.97
C ALA A 140 -1.41 -17.07 -5.12
N GLN A 141 -1.79 -18.07 -5.93
CA GLN A 141 -3.20 -18.36 -6.27
C GLN A 141 -4.09 -18.67 -5.05
N ASP A 142 -3.50 -18.99 -3.90
CA ASP A 142 -4.18 -19.29 -2.64
C ASP A 142 -4.38 -18.07 -1.72
N LEU A 143 -4.06 -16.87 -2.22
CA LEU A 143 -4.18 -15.58 -1.54
C LEU A 143 -4.95 -14.55 -2.38
N HIS A 144 -5.75 -13.72 -1.71
CA HIS A 144 -6.33 -12.50 -2.29
C HIS A 144 -5.34 -11.35 -2.09
N ALA A 145 -4.43 -11.11 -3.04
CA ALA A 145 -3.39 -10.08 -2.87
C ALA A 145 -3.93 -8.67 -2.58
N ASN A 146 -5.13 -8.36 -3.07
CA ASN A 146 -5.84 -7.10 -2.87
C ASN A 146 -6.25 -6.82 -1.42
N VAL A 147 -6.35 -7.84 -0.55
CA VAL A 147 -6.71 -7.64 0.86
C VAL A 147 -5.49 -7.34 1.75
N ILE A 148 -4.29 -7.32 1.15
CA ILE A 148 -3.02 -7.12 1.85
C ILE A 148 -2.35 -5.84 1.35
N LYS A 149 -2.24 -4.84 2.24
CA LYS A 149 -1.43 -3.64 2.03
C LYS A 149 0.02 -3.97 2.40
N VAL A 150 0.94 -3.66 1.48
CA VAL A 150 2.38 -3.90 1.64
C VAL A 150 3.09 -2.55 1.73
N VAL A 151 3.86 -2.36 2.81
CA VAL A 151 4.76 -1.21 3.02
C VAL A 151 6.17 -1.75 3.20
N THR A 152 7.18 -1.12 2.61
CA THR A 152 8.58 -1.49 2.83
C THR A 152 9.37 -0.28 3.30
N GLU A 153 10.17 -0.46 4.33
CA GLU A 153 11.10 0.55 4.85
C GLU A 153 12.40 -0.14 5.26
N SER A 154 13.53 0.31 4.70
CA SER A 154 14.87 -0.17 4.97
C SER A 154 14.98 -1.71 4.89
N GLY A 155 14.40 -2.30 3.85
CA GLY A 155 14.36 -3.76 3.64
C GLY A 155 13.44 -4.53 4.57
N THR A 156 12.76 -3.89 5.53
CA THR A 156 11.68 -4.51 6.31
C THR A 156 10.36 -4.36 5.56
N VAL A 157 9.65 -5.47 5.36
CA VAL A 157 8.31 -5.51 4.77
C VAL A 157 7.27 -5.59 5.87
N TYR A 158 6.36 -4.62 5.90
CA TYR A 158 5.20 -4.60 6.76
C TYR A 158 3.96 -5.01 5.97
N LEU A 159 3.22 -5.99 6.47
CA LEU A 159 2.00 -6.50 5.86
C LEU A 159 0.81 -6.11 6.74
N MET A 160 -0.15 -5.38 6.18
CA MET A 160 -1.41 -4.98 6.83
C MET A 160 -2.59 -5.55 6.06
N GLY A 161 -3.72 -5.81 6.71
CA GLY A 161 -4.85 -6.48 6.06
C GLY A 161 -5.89 -7.02 7.04
N LEU A 162 -7.12 -7.23 6.54
CA LEU A 162 -8.16 -8.03 7.19
C LEU A 162 -8.07 -9.46 6.65
N VAL A 163 -7.41 -10.33 7.39
CA VAL A 163 -7.01 -11.65 6.89
C VAL A 163 -7.32 -12.76 7.89
N SER A 164 -7.51 -13.96 7.38
CA SER A 164 -7.51 -15.14 8.24
C SER A 164 -6.09 -15.49 8.70
N ARG A 165 -5.95 -16.36 9.71
CA ARG A 165 -4.62 -16.82 10.16
C ARG A 165 -3.85 -17.52 9.05
N ARG A 166 -4.54 -18.35 8.26
CA ARG A 166 -3.96 -19.03 7.09
C ARG A 166 -3.40 -18.04 6.08
N GLU A 167 -4.17 -17.01 5.75
CA GLU A 167 -3.75 -15.96 4.82
C GLU A 167 -2.55 -15.17 5.36
N ALA A 168 -2.55 -14.84 6.66
CA ALA A 168 -1.44 -14.15 7.31
C ALA A 168 -0.12 -14.94 7.23
N ASP A 169 -0.16 -16.22 7.61
CA ASP A 169 1.00 -17.11 7.60
C ASP A 169 1.54 -17.27 6.17
N ARG A 170 0.62 -17.47 5.22
CA ARG A 170 0.96 -17.63 3.81
C ARG A 170 1.54 -16.35 3.21
N ALA A 171 0.97 -15.19 3.50
CA ALA A 171 1.47 -13.91 3.05
C ALA A 171 2.87 -13.60 3.59
N ALA A 172 3.10 -13.88 4.88
CA ALA A 172 4.42 -13.74 5.50
C ALA A 172 5.45 -14.67 4.85
N GLN A 173 5.07 -15.93 4.58
CA GLN A 173 5.93 -16.88 3.89
C GLN A 173 6.28 -16.43 2.46
N VAL A 174 5.29 -15.94 1.70
CA VAL A 174 5.53 -15.43 0.33
C VAL A 174 6.44 -14.21 0.36
N ALA A 175 6.18 -13.23 1.23
CA ALA A 175 6.98 -12.01 1.35
C ALA A 175 8.43 -12.31 1.76
N SER A 176 8.64 -13.21 2.72
CA SER A 176 9.99 -13.55 3.23
C SER A 176 10.90 -14.22 2.19
N ARG A 177 10.34 -14.78 1.11
CA ARG A 177 11.11 -15.41 0.02
C ARG A 177 11.55 -14.42 -1.07
N VAL A 178 11.08 -13.18 -1.01
CA VAL A 178 11.43 -12.16 -2.02
C VAL A 178 12.85 -11.65 -1.74
N GLY A 179 13.73 -11.71 -2.74
CA GLY A 179 15.12 -11.28 -2.58
C GLY A 179 15.24 -9.82 -2.16
N GLY A 180 16.06 -9.54 -1.13
CA GLY A 180 16.25 -8.21 -0.57
C GLY A 180 15.32 -7.88 0.62
N VAL A 181 14.33 -8.73 0.91
CA VAL A 181 13.58 -8.66 2.18
C VAL A 181 14.48 -9.13 3.31
N GLN A 182 14.66 -8.27 4.32
CA GLN A 182 15.48 -8.55 5.49
C GLN A 182 14.65 -9.03 6.68
N ARG A 183 13.44 -8.49 6.80
CA ARG A 183 12.50 -8.79 7.90
C ARG A 183 11.07 -8.64 7.39
N VAL A 184 10.16 -9.49 7.87
CA VAL A 184 8.72 -9.36 7.64
C VAL A 184 8.04 -9.10 8.98
N VAL A 185 7.23 -8.05 9.03
CA VAL A 185 6.42 -7.67 10.20
C VAL A 185 4.96 -7.71 9.81
N THR A 186 4.16 -8.49 10.53
CA THR A 186 2.72 -8.61 10.27
C THR A 186 1.93 -7.70 11.20
N VAL A 187 1.19 -6.77 10.61
CA VAL A 187 0.31 -5.80 11.28
C VAL A 187 -1.13 -6.05 10.84
N PHE A 188 -1.52 -7.33 10.84
CA PHE A 188 -2.85 -7.76 10.45
C PHE A 188 -3.90 -7.51 11.53
N GLU A 189 -5.16 -7.51 11.11
CA GLU A 189 -6.33 -7.74 11.97
C GLU A 189 -6.98 -9.05 11.50
N PHE A 190 -7.22 -9.95 12.46
CA PHE A 190 -7.69 -11.29 12.17
C PHE A 190 -9.21 -11.31 12.07
N ILE A 191 -9.71 -11.88 10.98
CA ILE A 191 -11.13 -12.17 10.76
C ILE A 191 -11.35 -13.68 10.72
N THR A 192 -12.61 -14.10 10.80
CA THR A 192 -12.96 -15.53 10.70
C THR A 192 -12.73 -16.07 9.29
N GLU A 193 -12.60 -17.39 9.16
CA GLU A 193 -12.49 -18.04 7.84
C GLU A 193 -13.79 -17.89 7.00
N GLU A 194 -14.93 -17.64 7.64
CA GLU A 194 -16.20 -17.38 6.96
C GLU A 194 -16.22 -15.98 6.32
N GLU A 195 -15.64 -15.00 7.01
CA GLU A 195 -15.46 -13.63 6.51
C GLU A 195 -14.29 -13.49 5.51
N ALA A 196 -13.44 -14.53 5.40
CA ALA A 196 -12.33 -14.61 4.47
C ALA A 196 -12.55 -15.72 3.41
N PRO A 197 -13.37 -15.48 2.36
CA PRO A 197 -13.67 -16.48 1.35
C PRO A 197 -12.40 -17.06 0.74
N ARG A 198 -12.34 -18.39 0.60
CA ARG A 198 -11.19 -19.08 0.01
C ARG A 198 -11.12 -18.82 -1.49
N THR A 199 -9.91 -18.61 -1.99
CA THR A 199 -9.60 -18.37 -3.41
C THR A 199 -9.62 -19.64 -4.26
N ALA A 200 -9.55 -20.83 -3.64
CA ALA A 200 -9.47 -22.12 -4.35
C ALA A 200 -10.27 -23.25 -3.65
N PRO A 201 -10.82 -24.23 -4.41
CA PRO A 201 -11.45 -25.41 -3.83
C PRO A 201 -10.41 -26.36 -3.21
N ARG A 202 -10.83 -27.18 -2.24
CA ARG A 202 -10.01 -28.28 -1.70
C ARG A 202 -9.56 -29.20 -2.86
N PRO A 203 -8.27 -29.56 -2.99
CA PRO A 203 -7.95 -30.77 -3.72
C PRO A 203 -8.65 -31.92 -3.01
N GLN A 204 -9.46 -32.66 -3.76
CA GLN A 204 -10.08 -33.91 -3.31
C GLN A 204 -9.03 -35.01 -3.24
#